data_AF-A0A7R9S8S9-F1
#
_entry.id   AF-A0A7R9S8S9-F1
#
_cell.length_a   1.000
_cell.length_b   1.000
_cell.length_c   1.000
_cell.angle_alpha   90.00
_cell.angle_beta   90.00
_cell.angle_gamma   90.00
#
_symmetry.space_group_name_H-M   'P 1'
#
loop_
_entity.id
_entity.type
_entity.pdbx_description
1 polymer ?
#
loop_
_entity_poly.entity_id
_entity_poly.type
_entity_poly.pdbx_seq_one_letter_code
_entity_poly.pdbx_strand_id
1 'polypeptide(L)'
;STLANRAIFNIKRIGYITGLKIRTYMPPLRPTQCRNCQRLGHAAVSCHYPVQCRRCSGPHSLEDCTYKEKGDVKCVNCAGPHMASDRKCPLYMQARYTK
;
A
#
# COMPACT_ATOMS: atom_id res chain seq x y z
N SER A 1 -27.51 3.34 -0.50
CA SER A 1 -27.28 4.78 -0.61
C SER A 1 -28.38 5.40 -1.43
N THR A 2 -29.12 6.35 -0.85
CA THR A 2 -30.29 7.01 -1.47
C THR A 2 -29.90 7.85 -2.68
N LEU A 3 -30.85 8.09 -3.60
CA LEU A 3 -30.66 8.91 -4.81
C LEU A 3 -30.07 10.30 -4.50
N ALA A 4 -30.45 10.91 -3.37
CA ALA A 4 -29.91 12.20 -2.91
C ALA A 4 -28.39 12.20 -2.72
N ASN A 5 -27.80 11.07 -2.28
CA ASN A 5 -26.35 10.97 -2.07
C ASN A 5 -25.57 10.89 -3.40
N ARG A 6 -26.22 10.55 -4.52
CA ARG A 6 -25.57 10.48 -5.83
C ARG A 6 -25.42 11.86 -6.47
N ALA A 7 -26.35 12.78 -6.21
CA ALA A 7 -26.34 14.13 -6.78
C ALA A 7 -25.15 14.97 -6.30
N ILE A 8 -24.64 14.70 -5.08
CA ILE A 8 -23.49 15.40 -4.48
C ILE A 8 -22.24 15.29 -5.37
N PHE A 9 -22.01 14.15 -6.03
CA PHE A 9 -20.84 13.97 -6.91
C PHE A 9 -20.89 14.82 -8.18
N ASN A 10 -22.06 15.36 -8.55
CA ASN A 10 -22.26 16.19 -9.73
C ASN A 10 -22.21 17.71 -9.41
N ILE A 11 -22.01 18.10 -8.15
CA ILE A 11 -21.88 19.51 -7.77
C ILE A 11 -20.55 20.05 -8.33
N LYS A 12 -20.64 20.95 -9.33
CA LYS A 12 -19.48 21.59 -9.96
C LYS A 12 -19.09 22.93 -9.34
N ARG A 13 -19.97 23.50 -8.51
CA ARG A 13 -19.83 24.84 -7.93
C ARG A 13 -20.47 24.95 -6.56
N ILE A 14 -19.79 25.60 -5.63
CA ILE A 14 -20.32 26.03 -4.33
C ILE A 14 -19.89 27.50 -4.13
N GLY A 15 -20.86 28.41 -4.03
CA GLY A 15 -20.57 29.85 -3.98
C GLY A 15 -19.86 30.35 -5.24
N TYR A 16 -18.67 30.94 -5.10
CA TYR A 16 -17.82 31.38 -6.23
C TYR A 16 -16.74 30.36 -6.63
N ILE A 17 -16.65 29.23 -5.93
CA ILE A 17 -15.64 28.20 -6.20
C ILE A 17 -16.15 27.29 -7.32
N THR A 18 -15.46 27.29 -8.46
CA THR A 18 -15.76 26.47 -9.64
C THR A 18 -14.74 25.37 -9.85
N GLY A 19 -15.12 24.29 -10.53
CA GLY A 19 -14.21 23.20 -10.88
C GLY A 19 -14.01 22.15 -9.77
N LEU A 20 -14.98 22.07 -8.84
CA LEU A 20 -14.95 21.09 -7.76
C LEU A 20 -14.99 19.65 -8.31
N LYS A 21 -14.11 18.80 -7.77
CA LYS A 21 -14.13 17.34 -8.00
C LYS A 21 -14.41 16.65 -6.68
N ILE A 22 -15.69 16.34 -6.44
CA ILE A 22 -16.11 15.63 -5.23
C ILE A 22 -15.84 14.14 -5.42
N ARG A 23 -15.14 13.54 -4.46
CA ARG A 23 -14.83 12.11 -4.44
C ARG A 23 -15.44 11.48 -3.20
N THR A 24 -15.74 10.19 -3.30
CA THR A 24 -16.18 9.43 -2.15
C THR A 24 -15.04 9.39 -1.13
N TYR A 25 -15.34 9.73 0.12
CA TYR A 25 -14.40 9.53 1.19
C TYR A 25 -14.14 8.03 1.35
N MET A 26 -12.90 7.61 1.10
CA MET A 26 -12.45 6.24 1.33
C MET A 26 -11.55 6.26 2.57
N PRO A 27 -11.99 5.70 3.71
CA PRO A 27 -11.14 5.64 4.89
C PRO A 27 -9.88 4.84 4.56
N PRO A 28 -8.69 5.30 4.98
CA PRO A 28 -7.45 4.60 4.69
C PRO A 28 -7.45 3.23 5.38
N LEU A 29 -7.30 2.19 4.58
CA LEU A 29 -7.16 0.82 5.04
C LEU A 29 -5.72 0.56 5.49
N ARG A 30 -5.53 -0.49 6.29
CA ARG A 30 -4.22 -1.09 6.52
C ARG A 30 -4.08 -2.26 5.55
N PRO A 31 -3.29 -2.13 4.46
CA PRO A 31 -3.14 -3.19 3.49
C PRO A 31 -2.58 -4.44 4.15
N THR A 32 -3.14 -5.60 3.80
CA THR A 32 -2.59 -6.88 4.24
C THR A 32 -1.21 -7.04 3.64
N GLN A 33 -0.19 -7.20 4.48
CA GLN A 33 1.16 -7.51 4.05
C GLN A 33 1.44 -8.99 4.34
N CYS A 34 1.78 -9.74 3.29
CA CYS A 34 2.10 -11.15 3.42
C CYS A 34 3.39 -11.32 4.24
N ARG A 35 3.33 -12.08 5.35
CA ARG A 35 4.52 -12.31 6.20
C ARG A 35 5.57 -13.21 5.55
N ASN A 36 5.21 -13.95 4.49
CA ASN A 36 6.11 -14.84 3.76
C ASN A 36 6.87 -14.10 2.64
N CYS A 37 6.15 -13.55 1.65
CA CYS A 37 6.76 -12.90 0.48
C CYS A 37 6.80 -11.37 0.56
N GLN A 38 6.30 -10.76 1.65
CA GLN A 38 6.30 -9.31 1.93
C GLN A 38 5.50 -8.42 0.96
N ARG A 39 4.85 -9.02 -0.05
CA ARG A 39 3.94 -8.35 -0.97
C ARG A 39 2.63 -7.95 -0.28
N LEU A 40 2.00 -6.91 -0.81
CA LEU A 40 0.71 -6.42 -0.33
C LEU A 40 -0.46 -7.19 -0.98
N GLY A 41 -1.60 -7.22 -0.30
CA GLY A 41 -2.87 -7.71 -0.85
C GLY A 41 -3.28 -9.13 -0.43
N HIS A 42 -2.42 -9.90 0.24
CA HIS A 42 -2.77 -11.25 0.72
C HIS A 42 -2.07 -11.61 2.03
N ALA A 43 -2.67 -12.54 2.78
CA ALA A 43 -2.09 -13.09 4.00
C ALA A 43 -1.13 -14.25 3.70
N ALA A 44 -0.26 -14.59 4.65
CA ALA A 44 0.71 -15.67 4.48
C ALA A 44 0.06 -17.04 4.23
N VAL A 45 -1.11 -17.29 4.80
CA VAL A 45 -1.89 -18.54 4.60
C VAL A 45 -2.29 -18.77 3.14
N SER A 46 -2.44 -17.71 2.35
CA SER A 46 -2.81 -17.76 0.93
C SER A 46 -1.62 -17.50 0.01
N CYS A 47 -0.39 -17.57 0.53
CA CYS A 47 0.82 -17.28 -0.23
C CYS A 47 1.38 -18.55 -0.89
N HIS A 48 1.60 -18.47 -2.20
CA HIS A 48 2.26 -19.52 -3.00
C HIS A 48 3.66 -19.10 -3.50
N TYR A 49 4.16 -17.96 -3.02
CA TYR A 49 5.48 -17.44 -3.40
C TYR A 49 6.56 -17.90 -2.41
N PRO A 50 7.84 -17.96 -2.82
CA PRO A 50 8.94 -18.22 -1.90
C PRO A 50 9.06 -17.12 -0.84
N VAL A 51 9.70 -17.47 0.27
CA VAL A 51 10.03 -16.52 1.34
C VAL A 51 10.90 -15.39 0.80
N GLN A 52 10.60 -14.16 1.22
CA GLN A 52 11.39 -12.99 0.85
C GLN A 52 11.70 -12.12 2.05
N CYS A 53 12.94 -11.64 2.10
CA CYS A 53 13.43 -10.82 3.18
C CYS A 53 12.78 -9.44 3.11
N ARG A 54 12.13 -9.01 4.19
CA ARG A 54 11.49 -7.69 4.29
C ARG A 54 12.48 -6.51 4.19
N ARG A 55 13.77 -6.77 4.39
CA ARG A 55 14.84 -5.76 4.36
C ARG A 55 15.43 -5.62 2.95
N CYS A 56 15.93 -6.71 2.35
CA CYS A 56 16.68 -6.66 1.09
C CYS A 56 15.98 -7.32 -0.11
N SER A 57 14.78 -7.89 0.08
CA SER A 57 14.05 -8.66 -0.95
C SER A 57 14.75 -9.94 -1.44
N GLY A 58 15.77 -10.42 -0.72
CA GLY A 58 16.44 -11.69 -1.01
C GLY A 58 15.62 -12.94 -0.62
N PRO A 59 15.97 -14.14 -1.12
CA PRO A 59 15.23 -15.39 -0.93
C PRO A 59 15.52 -16.05 0.43
N HIS A 60 15.32 -15.31 1.53
CA HIS A 60 15.56 -15.75 2.90
C HIS A 60 14.65 -14.98 3.89
N SER A 61 14.61 -15.40 5.15
CA SER A 61 13.86 -14.71 6.21
C SER A 61 14.56 -13.41 6.65
N LEU A 62 13.94 -12.61 7.51
CA LEU A 62 14.65 -11.45 8.09
C LEU A 62 15.75 -11.88 9.07
N GLU A 63 15.62 -13.05 9.68
CA GLU A 63 16.53 -13.59 10.70
C GLU A 63 17.85 -14.05 10.08
N ASP A 64 17.77 -14.64 8.89
CA ASP A 64 18.93 -15.10 8.10
C ASP A 64 19.58 -13.98 7.27
N CYS A 65 19.10 -12.74 7.43
CA CYS A 65 19.56 -11.63 6.62
C CYS A 65 20.94 -11.13 7.08
N THR A 66 21.95 -11.36 6.24
CA THR A 66 23.32 -10.91 6.45
C THR A 66 23.47 -9.39 6.31
N TYR A 67 22.55 -8.73 5.59
CA TYR A 67 22.52 -7.29 5.42
C TYR A 67 22.00 -6.59 6.68
N LYS A 68 22.90 -5.91 7.41
CA LYS A 68 22.59 -5.15 8.63
C LYS A 68 22.55 -3.63 8.43
N GLU A 69 23.04 -3.13 7.30
CA GLU A 69 23.31 -1.71 7.02
C GLU A 69 22.25 -1.05 6.12
N LYS A 70 22.22 0.29 6.10
CA LYS A 70 21.28 1.14 5.31
C LYS A 70 21.38 0.95 3.78
N GLY A 71 22.49 0.42 3.27
CA GLY A 71 22.79 0.37 1.83
C GLY A 71 22.00 -0.67 1.04
N ASP A 72 21.68 -1.81 1.65
CA ASP A 72 21.07 -2.96 0.95
C ASP A 72 19.57 -3.12 1.23
N VAL A 73 18.95 -2.08 1.77
CA VAL A 73 17.52 -2.09 2.03
C VAL A 73 16.78 -1.86 0.72
N LYS A 74 16.02 -2.87 0.28
CA LYS A 74 15.24 -2.84 -0.96
C LYS A 74 13.83 -3.33 -0.69
N CYS A 75 12.85 -2.51 -1.08
CA CYS A 75 11.44 -2.86 -0.96
C CYS A 75 11.02 -3.83 -2.07
N VAL A 76 10.39 -4.95 -1.72
CA VAL A 76 9.82 -5.89 -2.71
C VAL A 76 8.72 -5.26 -3.57
N ASN A 77 8.00 -4.28 -3.02
CA ASN A 77 6.83 -3.71 -3.67
C ASN A 77 7.26 -2.65 -4.71
N CYS A 78 8.04 -1.64 -4.30
CA CYS A 78 8.40 -0.52 -5.17
C CYS A 78 9.87 -0.49 -5.60
N ALA A 79 10.69 -1.47 -5.19
CA ALA A 79 12.14 -1.50 -5.40
C ALA A 79 12.94 -0.32 -4.82
N GLY A 80 12.31 0.53 -3.98
CA GLY A 80 12.95 1.68 -3.36
C GLY A 80 13.86 1.34 -2.17
N PRO A 81 14.70 2.31 -1.72
CA PRO A 81 15.72 2.12 -0.68
C PRO A 81 15.13 2.15 0.74
N HIS A 82 14.15 1.29 1.02
CA HIS A 82 13.48 1.18 2.31
C HIS A 82 12.90 -0.22 2.51
N MET A 83 12.56 -0.56 3.76
CA MET A 83 12.00 -1.88 4.07
C MET A 83 10.61 -2.05 3.44
N ALA A 84 10.21 -3.29 3.16
CA ALA A 84 8.89 -3.55 2.58
C ALA A 84 7.73 -3.16 3.52
N SER A 85 7.96 -3.03 4.83
CA SER A 85 6.97 -2.55 5.81
C SER A 85 6.92 -1.03 5.98
N ASP A 86 7.70 -0.26 5.23
CA ASP A 86 7.66 1.20 5.33
C ASP A 86 6.31 1.72 4.84
N ARG A 87 5.62 2.47 5.71
CA ARG A 87 4.32 3.07 5.42
C ARG A 87 4.40 4.25 4.47
N LYS A 88 5.59 4.79 4.22
CA LYS A 88 5.87 5.83 3.21
C LYS A 88 6.09 5.23 1.82
N CYS A 89 6.13 3.90 1.69
CA CYS A 89 6.20 3.24 0.40
C CYS A 89 5.03 3.69 -0.51
N PRO A 90 5.30 4.10 -1.76
CA PRO A 90 4.26 4.58 -2.67
C PRO A 90 3.20 3.51 -2.95
N LEU A 91 3.62 2.24 -3.12
CA LEU A 91 2.68 1.13 -3.30
C LEU A 91 1.94 0.75 -2.02
N TYR A 92 2.53 0.94 -0.83
CA TYR A 92 1.79 0.81 0.42
C TYR A 92 0.70 1.86 0.50
N MET A 93 1.03 3.12 0.23
CA MET A 93 0.07 4.23 0.23
C MET A 93 -1.04 4.02 -0.79
N GLN A 94 -0.73 3.56 -1.99
CA GLN A 94 -1.74 3.21 -2.99
C GLN A 94 -2.64 2.05 -2.52
N ALA A 95 -2.05 1.03 -1.90
CA ALA A 95 -2.79 -0.10 -1.33
C ALA A 95 -3.74 0.33 -0.20
N ARG A 96 -3.48 1.44 0.51
CA ARG A 96 -4.36 1.96 1.58
C ARG A 96 -5.71 2.44 1.07
N TYR A 97 -5.84 2.73 -0.22
CA TYR A 97 -7.05 3.27 -0.82
C TYR A 97 -7.67 2.35 -1.87
N THR A 98 -7.09 1.17 -2.08
CA THR A 98 -7.65 0.14 -2.97
C THR A 98 -8.38 -0.90 -2.13
N LYS A 99 -9.58 -1.26 -2.58
CA LYS A 99 -10.39 -2.35 -2.03
C LYS A 99 -10.14 -3.62 -2.82
#